data_AF-A0A7V4MS98-F1
#
_entry.id   AF-A0A7V4MS98-F1
#
_cell.length_a   1.000
_cell.length_b   1.000
_cell.length_c   1.000
_cell.angle_alpha   90.00
_cell.angle_beta   90.00
_cell.angle_gamma   90.00
#
_symmetry.space_group_name_H-M   'P 1'
#
loop_
_entity.id
_entity.type
_entity.pdbx_description
1 polymer ?
#
loop_
_entity_poly.entity_id
_entity_poly.type
_entity_poly.pdbx_seq_one_letter_code
_entity_poly.pdbx_strand_id
1 'polypeptide(L)'
;RNPGEEKWKGPYVNLVKPDPWKKSYVYVVESNRVNIFSCGLDRRAGTADDIFAFDPEDDEVNDDLINPVEKTADEYVVTDALPPVRIGK
;
A
#
# COMPACT_ATOMS: atom_id res chain seq x y z
N ARG A 1 -2.54 -14.39 11.45
CA ARG A 1 -2.57 -15.83 11.81
C ARG A 1 -2.00 -16.62 10.65
N ASN A 2 -1.24 -17.69 10.90
CA ASN A 2 -0.73 -18.57 9.85
C ASN A 2 -1.88 -19.40 9.25
N PRO A 3 -2.16 -19.32 7.93
CA PRO A 3 -3.18 -20.11 7.28
C PRO A 3 -2.79 -21.59 7.08
N GLY A 4 -1.53 -21.97 7.31
CA GLY A 4 -1.04 -23.35 7.12
C GLY A 4 -0.56 -23.67 5.71
N GLU A 5 -0.46 -22.66 4.84
CA GLU A 5 0.02 -22.79 3.47
C GLU A 5 1.55 -22.89 3.43
N GLU A 6 2.08 -23.91 2.76
CA GLU A 6 3.52 -24.26 2.75
C GLU A 6 4.41 -23.10 2.26
N LYS A 7 3.90 -22.30 1.32
CA LYS A 7 4.61 -21.14 0.76
C LYS A 7 4.26 -19.81 1.41
N TRP A 8 3.47 -19.82 2.49
CA TRP A 8 3.09 -18.59 3.16
C TRP A 8 4.25 -18.05 3.99
N LYS A 9 4.76 -16.89 3.58
CA LYS A 9 5.91 -16.21 4.21
C LYS A 9 5.55 -15.28 5.36
N GLY A 10 4.33 -15.39 5.90
CA GLY A 10 3.94 -14.61 7.07
C GLY A 10 3.08 -13.40 6.75
N PRO A 11 2.55 -12.72 7.78
CA PRO A 11 1.55 -11.68 7.60
C PRO A 11 2.14 -10.54 6.75
N TYR A 12 1.56 -10.37 5.56
CA TYR A 12 1.95 -9.29 4.63
C TYR A 12 1.59 -7.90 5.17
N VAL A 13 0.72 -7.84 6.19
CA VAL A 13 0.28 -6.61 6.84
C VAL A 13 0.30 -6.82 8.36
N ASN A 14 1.01 -5.94 9.06
CA ASN A 14 1.10 -5.95 10.52
C ASN A 14 0.07 -5.04 11.20
N LEU A 15 -0.39 -4.01 10.48
CA LEU A 15 -1.36 -3.04 10.96
C LEU A 15 -2.23 -2.59 9.80
N VAL A 16 -3.54 -2.69 9.96
CA VAL A 16 -4.50 -2.10 9.03
C VAL A 16 -4.99 -0.79 9.63
N LYS A 17 -4.59 0.33 9.02
CA LYS A 17 -5.14 1.63 9.38
C LYS A 17 -6.54 1.77 8.76
N PRO A 18 -7.49 2.38 9.46
CA PRO A 18 -8.75 2.76 8.83
C PRO A 18 -8.49 3.83 7.76
N ASP A 19 -9.46 4.00 6.87
CA ASP A 19 -9.50 5.10 5.94
C ASP A 19 -9.66 6.46 6.66
N PRO A 20 -9.55 7.59 5.94
CA PRO A 20 -9.72 8.93 6.53
C PRO A 20 -11.06 9.16 7.24
N TRP A 21 -12.10 8.41 6.88
CA TRP A 21 -13.45 8.48 7.46
C TRP A 21 -13.66 7.49 8.62
N LYS A 22 -12.57 6.88 9.10
CA LYS A 22 -12.53 5.92 10.21
C LYS A 22 -13.29 4.62 9.93
N LYS A 23 -13.39 4.24 8.64
CA LYS A 23 -13.99 3.00 8.17
C LYS A 23 -12.89 2.06 7.69
N SER A 24 -13.15 0.76 7.79
CA SER A 24 -12.26 -0.27 7.23
C SER A 24 -12.40 -0.32 5.72
N TYR A 25 -11.29 -0.53 5.02
CA TYR A 25 -11.30 -0.84 3.59
C TYR A 25 -12.10 -2.11 3.30
N VAL A 26 -12.72 -2.15 2.12
CA VAL A 26 -13.45 -3.32 1.61
C VAL A 26 -12.54 -4.12 0.70
N TYR A 27 -12.54 -5.43 0.87
CA TYR A 27 -11.80 -6.39 0.05
C TYR A 27 -12.81 -7.25 -0.71
N VAL A 28 -12.73 -7.24 -2.04
CA VAL A 28 -13.62 -8.03 -2.92
C VAL A 28 -12.78 -8.84 -3.89
N VAL A 29 -13.16 -10.09 -4.10
CA VAL A 29 -12.56 -10.99 -5.08
C VAL A 29 -13.57 -11.23 -6.19
N GLU A 30 -13.26 -10.80 -7.40
CA GLU A 30 -14.10 -10.97 -8.58
C GLU A 30 -13.36 -11.78 -9.64
N SER A 31 -13.77 -13.04 -9.80
CA SER A 31 -13.15 -14.01 -10.72
C SER A 31 -11.64 -14.15 -10.52
N ASN A 32 -10.84 -13.35 -11.23
CA ASN A 32 -9.38 -13.37 -11.20
C ASN A 32 -8.77 -12.01 -10.81
N ARG A 33 -9.59 -11.07 -10.31
CA ARG A 33 -9.15 -9.77 -9.84
C ARG A 33 -9.48 -9.59 -8.36
N VAL A 34 -8.59 -8.89 -7.69
CA VAL A 34 -8.73 -8.53 -6.27
C VAL A 34 -8.80 -7.03 -6.19
N ASN A 35 -9.89 -6.52 -5.63
CA ASN A 35 -10.12 -5.09 -5.47
C ASN A 35 -10.13 -4.73 -3.98
N ILE A 36 -9.41 -3.65 -3.65
CA ILE A 36 -9.41 -3.04 -2.33
C ILE A 36 -9.79 -1.57 -2.49
N PHE A 37 -10.82 -1.13 -1.79
CA PHE A 37 -11.34 0.24 -1.89
C PHE A 37 -11.86 0.78 -0.56
N SER A 38 -11.98 2.10 -0.45
CA SER A 38 -12.63 2.78 0.68
C SER A 38 -14.03 3.23 0.28
N CYS A 39 -14.99 3.06 1.18
CA CYS A 39 -16.39 3.50 1.00
C CYS A 39 -16.61 5.00 1.14
N GLY A 40 -15.54 5.80 1.04
CA GLY A 40 -15.63 7.25 1.06
C GLY A 40 -16.33 7.81 2.30
N LEU A 41 -17.03 8.91 2.07
CA LEU A 41 -17.67 9.69 3.12
C LEU A 41 -18.99 9.05 3.59
N ASP A 42 -19.72 8.40 2.69
CA ASP A 42 -21.04 7.83 2.96
C ASP A 42 -20.98 6.45 3.65
N ARG A 43 -19.79 5.82 3.61
CA ARG A 43 -19.44 4.55 4.26
C ARG A 43 -20.23 3.36 3.75
N ARG A 44 -20.80 3.45 2.55
CA ARG A 44 -21.54 2.39 1.86
C ARG A 44 -20.70 1.95 0.66
N ALA A 45 -20.76 0.66 0.35
CA ALA A 45 -20.12 0.13 -0.85
C ALA A 45 -21.13 0.15 -2.01
N GLY A 46 -20.63 0.32 -3.23
CA GLY A 46 -21.41 0.43 -4.46
C GLY A 46 -21.94 1.84 -4.72
N THR A 47 -21.32 2.85 -4.12
CA THR A 47 -21.74 4.26 -4.23
C THR A 47 -20.69 5.06 -5.01
N ALA A 48 -21.10 6.24 -5.48
CA ALA A 48 -20.24 7.06 -6.35
C ALA A 48 -19.01 7.64 -5.62
N ASP A 49 -18.97 7.57 -4.29
CA ASP A 49 -17.85 8.03 -3.46
C ASP A 49 -16.89 6.91 -3.06
N ASP A 50 -17.09 5.68 -3.57
CA ASP A 50 -16.10 4.61 -3.44
C ASP A 50 -14.79 5.02 -4.12
N ILE A 51 -13.69 4.94 -3.37
CA ILE A 51 -12.35 5.28 -3.85
C ILE A 51 -11.56 4.00 -4.07
N PHE A 52 -11.30 3.71 -5.34
CA PHE A 52 -10.54 2.55 -5.81
C PHE A 52 -9.07 2.91 -6.01
N ALA A 53 -8.19 1.93 -5.79
CA ALA A 53 -6.81 2.03 -6.23
C ALA A 53 -6.74 2.03 -7.76
N PHE A 54 -5.75 2.70 -8.32
CA PHE A 54 -5.45 2.59 -9.74
C PHE A 54 -4.99 1.17 -10.06
N ASP A 55 -5.39 0.65 -11.23
CA ASP A 55 -4.78 -0.56 -11.77
C ASP A 55 -3.29 -0.25 -11.99
N PRO A 56 -2.36 -1.04 -11.43
CA PRO A 56 -0.93 -0.82 -11.64
C PRO A 56 -0.61 -0.97 -13.13
N GLU A 57 0.33 -0.18 -13.63
CA GLU A 57 0.83 -0.35 -15.00
C GLU A 57 1.60 -1.68 -15.13
N ASP A 58 1.65 -2.26 -16.33
CA ASP A 58 2.20 -3.60 -16.58
C ASP A 58 3.69 -3.73 -16.21
N ASP A 59 4.42 -2.62 -16.17
CA ASP A 59 5.84 -2.53 -15.84
C ASP A 59 6.12 -2.40 -14.33
N GLU A 60 5.15 -1.96 -13.52
CA GLU A 60 5.34 -1.78 -12.07
C GLU A 60 5.27 -3.09 -11.26
N VAL A 61 4.58 -4.12 -11.76
CA VAL A 61 4.33 -5.36 -10.99
C VAL A 61 5.48 -6.38 -11.04
N ASN A 62 6.41 -6.21 -11.98
CA ASN A 62 7.42 -7.22 -12.30
C ASN A 62 8.86 -6.79 -12.01
N ASP A 63 9.16 -5.50 -11.93
CA ASP A 63 10.56 -5.06 -11.82
C ASP A 63 11.20 -5.50 -10.49
N ASP A 64 10.44 -5.43 -9.39
CA ASP A 64 10.86 -5.91 -8.06
C ASP A 64 11.10 -7.43 -7.98
N LEU A 65 10.52 -8.21 -8.89
CA LEU A 65 10.63 -9.68 -8.92
C LEU A 65 11.69 -10.17 -9.91
N ILE A 66 11.90 -9.44 -11.01
CA ILE A 66 12.84 -9.80 -12.08
C ILE A 66 14.23 -9.24 -11.79
N ASN A 67 14.32 -8.05 -11.21
CA ASN A 67 15.54 -7.42 -10.76
C ASN A 67 15.47 -7.23 -9.25
N PRO A 68 15.76 -8.26 -8.43
CA PRO A 68 16.01 -8.02 -7.02
C PRO A 68 17.20 -7.08 -6.95
N VAL A 69 16.95 -5.79 -6.75
CA VAL A 69 17.99 -4.83 -6.41
C VAL A 69 18.65 -5.41 -5.17
N GLU A 70 19.85 -5.95 -5.34
CA GLU A 70 20.71 -6.24 -4.22
C GLU A 70 20.90 -4.89 -3.53
N LYS A 71 20.16 -4.69 -2.42
CA LYS A 71 20.34 -3.54 -1.54
C LYS A 71 21.75 -3.61 -0.98
N THR A 72 22.73 -3.13 -1.72
CA THR A 72 24.00 -2.69 -1.19
C THR A 72 23.70 -1.45 -0.36
N ALA A 73 24.22 -1.43 0.87
CA ALA A 73 23.77 -0.53 1.94
C ALA A 73 24.21 0.94 1.76
N ASP A 74 24.69 1.33 0.57
CA ASP A 74 25.62 2.45 0.44
C ASP A 74 25.10 3.66 -0.34
N GLU A 75 23.85 3.69 -0.81
CA GLU A 75 23.38 4.83 -1.62
C GLU A 75 22.00 5.37 -1.20
N TYR A 76 21.96 5.99 -0.02
CA TYR A 76 21.00 7.08 0.25
C TYR A 76 21.71 8.41 0.03
N VAL A 77 21.81 8.86 -1.22
CA VAL A 77 22.16 10.26 -1.51
C VAL A 77 20.90 11.09 -1.25
N VAL A 78 20.79 11.63 -0.03
CA VAL A 78 19.78 12.63 0.31
C VAL A 78 20.15 13.92 -0.40
N THR A 79 19.65 14.15 -1.62
CA THR A 79 19.96 15.36 -2.39
C THR A 79 19.24 16.62 -1.89
N ASP A 80 18.23 16.48 -1.02
CA ASP A 80 17.43 17.62 -0.54
C ASP A 80 17.27 17.62 0.98
N ALA A 81 18.40 17.71 1.70
CA ALA A 81 18.36 18.04 3.11
C ALA A 81 17.86 19.49 3.26
N LEU A 82 16.61 19.66 3.71
CA LEU A 82 16.07 20.97 4.08
C LEU A 82 17.00 21.66 5.09
N PRO A 83 17.26 22.98 4.93
CA PRO A 83 18.11 23.69 5.88
C PRO A 83 17.49 23.68 7.28
N PRO A 84 18.31 23.66 8.35
CA PRO A 84 17.82 23.59 9.71
C PRO A 84 16.98 24.83 10.07
N VAL A 85 15.77 24.58 10.57
CA VAL A 85 14.87 25.61 11.10
C VAL A 85 15.51 26.24 12.34
N ARG A 86 15.82 27.54 12.28
CA ARG A 86 16.25 28.31 13.46
C ARG A 86 15.01 28.71 14.26
N ILE A 87 14.77 28.06 15.39
CA ILE A 87 13.83 28.55 16.40
C ILE A 87 14.56 29.64 17.20
N GLY A 88 14.15 30.89 17.01
CA GLY A 88 14.67 32.04 17.76
C GLY A 88 14.30 31.95 19.25
N LYS A 89 15.21 32.42 20.11
CA LYS A 89 14.99 32.62 21.55
C LYS A 89 14.17 33.86 21.83
#